data_AF-A0A5C7P517-F1
#
_entry.id   AF-A0A5C7P517-F1
#
_cell.length_a   1.000
_cell.length_b   1.000
_cell.length_c   1.000
_cell.angle_alpha   90.00
_cell.angle_beta   90.00
_cell.angle_gamma   90.00
#
_symmetry.space_group_name_H-M   'P 1'
#
loop_
_entity.id
_entity.type
_entity.pdbx_description
1 polymer ?
#
loop_
_entity_poly.entity_id
_entity_poly.type
_entity_poly.pdbx_seq_one_letter_code
_entity_poly.pdbx_strand_id
1 'polypeptide(L)'
;EAETRNGAEQLVYQTEKFLADNADKVPAEAKANVDEPLAELKKALEGTDVAAIKTAVEKVATASQALGAALYQQQASAPTDQPGGDQPAGEEDVVDAEIIDEDEQK
;
A
#
# COMPACT_ATOMS: atom_id res chain seq x y z
N GLU A 1 -3.49 12.82 -23.09
CA GLU A 1 -2.21 13.30 -22.50
C GLU A 1 -2.45 14.09 -21.23
N ALA A 2 -3.14 15.25 -21.30
CA ALA A 2 -3.44 16.06 -20.13
C ALA A 2 -4.17 15.28 -19.01
N GLU A 3 -5.19 14.48 -19.35
CA GLU A 3 -5.89 13.64 -18.37
C GLU A 3 -4.98 12.61 -17.70
N THR A 4 -4.04 12.02 -18.45
CA THR A 4 -3.07 11.06 -17.92
C THR A 4 -2.10 11.75 -16.96
N ARG A 5 -1.61 12.95 -17.29
CA ARG A 5 -0.74 13.74 -16.42
C ARG A 5 -1.48 14.20 -15.15
N ASN A 6 -2.69 14.73 -15.30
CA ASN A 6 -3.51 15.14 -14.16
C ASN A 6 -3.78 13.98 -13.19
N GLY A 7 -4.12 12.79 -13.73
CA GLY A 7 -4.31 11.59 -12.93
C GLY A 7 -3.03 11.12 -12.23
N ALA A 8 -1.89 11.20 -12.91
CA ALA A 8 -0.59 10.89 -12.34
C ALA A 8 -0.19 11.87 -11.22
N GLU A 9 -0.36 13.18 -11.42
CA GLU A 9 -0.10 14.21 -10.40
C GLU A 9 -1.01 14.01 -9.17
N GLN A 10 -2.28 13.71 -9.39
CA GLN A 10 -3.22 13.38 -8.33
C GLN A 10 -2.78 12.14 -7.56
N LEU A 11 -2.33 11.09 -8.26
CA LEU A 11 -1.83 9.87 -7.63
C LEU A 11 -0.59 10.15 -6.77
N VAL A 12 0.39 10.90 -7.29
CA VAL A 12 1.57 11.32 -6.53
C VAL A 12 1.16 12.01 -5.23
N TYR A 13 0.31 13.03 -5.33
CA TYR A 13 -0.15 13.79 -4.18
C TYR A 13 -0.86 12.91 -3.14
N GLN A 14 -1.76 12.03 -3.58
CA GLN A 14 -2.51 11.15 -2.68
C GLN A 14 -1.59 10.17 -1.94
N THR A 15 -0.63 9.57 -2.63
CA THR A 15 0.31 8.62 -2.01
C THR A 15 1.25 9.33 -1.04
N GLU A 16 1.79 10.50 -1.41
CA GLU A 16 2.61 11.31 -0.50
C GLU A 16 1.86 11.73 0.75
N LYS A 17 0.61 12.18 0.58
CA LYS A 17 -0.26 12.55 1.69
C LYS A 17 -0.53 11.35 2.59
N PHE A 18 -0.85 10.19 2.02
CA PHE A 18 -1.07 8.97 2.79
C PHE A 18 0.16 8.59 3.63
N LEU A 19 1.36 8.65 3.04
CA LEU A 19 2.62 8.38 3.75
C LEU A 19 2.87 9.37 4.88
N ALA A 20 2.58 10.66 4.66
CA ALA A 20 2.73 11.69 5.68
C ALA A 20 1.73 11.51 6.84
N ASP A 21 0.47 11.26 6.51
CA ASP A 21 -0.62 11.09 7.49
C ASP A 21 -0.47 9.81 8.33
N ASN A 22 0.30 8.82 7.84
CA ASN A 22 0.51 7.54 8.50
C ASN A 22 2.00 7.24 8.76
N ALA A 23 2.86 8.27 8.81
CA ALA A 23 4.31 8.10 8.87
C ALA A 23 4.79 7.27 10.09
N ASP A 24 4.05 7.30 11.19
CA ASP A 24 4.30 6.53 12.41
C ASP A 24 3.79 5.09 12.36
N LYS A 25 2.89 4.77 11.41
CA LYS A 25 2.20 3.47 11.32
C LYS A 25 2.63 2.64 10.12
N VAL A 26 3.14 3.29 9.08
CA VAL A 26 3.64 2.63 7.87
C VAL A 26 4.97 1.94 8.18
N PRO A 27 5.09 0.62 7.93
CA PRO A 27 6.37 -0.08 8.05
C PRO A 27 7.43 0.51 7.12
N ALA A 28 8.68 0.58 7.57
CA ALA A 28 9.78 1.14 6.78
C ALA A 28 9.96 0.44 5.42
N GLU A 29 9.75 -0.88 5.38
CA GLU A 29 9.80 -1.67 4.15
C GLU A 29 8.68 -1.28 3.17
N ALA A 30 7.45 -1.14 3.65
CA ALA A 30 6.32 -0.71 2.83
C ALA A 30 6.51 0.71 2.29
N LYS A 31 7.11 1.61 3.10
CA LYS A 31 7.51 2.94 2.65
C LYS A 31 8.58 2.90 1.55
N ALA A 32 9.63 2.10 1.73
CA ALA A 32 10.69 1.97 0.74
C ALA A 32 10.16 1.45 -0.61
N ASN A 33 9.21 0.51 -0.57
CA ASN A 33 8.59 -0.09 -1.76
C ASN A 33 7.75 0.91 -2.60
N VAL A 34 7.35 2.05 -2.04
CA VAL A 34 6.58 3.08 -2.76
C VAL A 34 7.41 4.32 -3.11
N ASP A 35 8.50 4.60 -2.38
CA ASP A 35 9.34 5.78 -2.60
C ASP A 35 10.02 5.75 -3.98
N GLU A 36 10.52 4.60 -4.45
CA GLU A 36 11.14 4.46 -5.77
C GLU A 36 10.14 4.63 -6.93
N PRO A 37 8.99 3.91 -6.97
CA PRO A 37 7.95 4.16 -7.97
C PRO A 37 7.44 5.60 -8.00
N LEU A 38 7.30 6.25 -6.83
CA LEU A 38 6.90 7.66 -6.75
C LEU A 38 7.93 8.58 -7.40
N ALA A 39 9.21 8.33 -7.15
CA ALA A 39 10.30 9.10 -7.76
C ALA A 39 10.33 8.91 -9.29
N GLU A 40 10.13 7.67 -9.77
CA GLU A 40 10.01 7.39 -11.21
C GLU A 40 8.84 8.14 -11.84
N LEU A 41 7.66 8.13 -11.21
CA LEU A 41 6.48 8.82 -11.72
C LEU A 41 6.68 10.33 -11.79
N LYS A 42 7.26 10.94 -10.75
CA LYS A 42 7.61 12.36 -10.74
C LYS A 42 8.58 12.71 -11.86
N LYS A 43 9.62 11.90 -12.06
CA LYS A 43 10.59 12.10 -13.15
C LYS A 43 9.94 11.94 -14.52
N ALA A 44 9.05 10.97 -14.69
CA ALA A 44 8.30 10.78 -15.94
C ALA A 44 7.39 11.98 -16.25
N LEU A 45 6.78 12.58 -15.21
CA LEU A 45 5.94 13.77 -15.31
C LEU A 45 6.71 15.02 -15.77
N GLU A 46 8.01 15.12 -15.52
CA GLU A 46 8.87 16.20 -16.04
C GLU A 46 9.02 16.13 -17.57
N GLY A 47 8.85 14.96 -18.15
CA GLY A 47 8.92 14.71 -19.59
C GLY A 47 7.56 14.74 -20.30
N THR A 48 7.57 14.34 -21.58
CA THR A 48 6.37 14.30 -22.43
C THR A 48 6.03 12.87 -22.89
N ASP A 49 6.72 11.85 -22.37
CA ASP A 49 6.46 10.45 -22.73
C ASP A 49 5.26 9.91 -21.95
N VAL A 50 4.10 9.92 -22.59
CA VAL A 50 2.85 9.43 -22.01
C VAL A 50 2.89 7.93 -21.71
N ALA A 51 3.65 7.13 -22.47
CA ALA A 51 3.79 5.70 -22.20
C ALA A 51 4.59 5.48 -20.91
N ALA A 52 5.69 6.21 -20.75
CA ALA A 52 6.49 6.19 -19.51
C ALA A 52 5.66 6.61 -18.29
N ILE A 53 4.84 7.67 -18.43
CA ILE A 53 3.94 8.12 -17.34
C ILE A 53 2.94 7.02 -16.99
N LYS A 54 2.30 6.37 -17.98
CA LYS A 54 1.34 5.28 -17.72
C LYS A 54 1.99 4.11 -16.98
N THR A 55 3.15 3.65 -17.43
CA THR A 55 3.88 2.57 -16.76
C THR A 55 4.24 2.95 -15.33
N ALA A 56 4.71 4.18 -15.08
CA ALA A 56 5.03 4.64 -13.74
C ALA A 56 3.77 4.79 -12.84
N VAL A 57 2.63 5.21 -13.41
CA VAL A 57 1.33 5.23 -12.70
C VAL A 57 0.95 3.82 -12.24
N GLU A 58 1.07 2.81 -13.10
CA GLU A 58 0.77 1.42 -12.74
C GLU A 58 1.65 0.94 -11.58
N LYS A 59 2.96 1.21 -11.63
CA LYS A 59 3.89 0.89 -10.55
C LYS A 59 3.49 1.55 -9.23
N VAL A 60 3.18 2.86 -9.25
CA VAL A 60 2.75 3.59 -8.04
C VAL A 60 1.42 3.06 -7.52
N ALA A 61 0.47 2.72 -8.40
CA ALA A 61 -0.81 2.16 -8.00
C ALA A 61 -0.65 0.80 -7.30
N THR A 62 0.15 -0.11 -7.85
CA THR A 62 0.48 -1.40 -7.22
C THR A 62 1.20 -1.22 -5.89
N ALA A 63 2.21 -0.34 -5.83
CA ALA A 63 2.91 -0.06 -4.58
C ALA A 63 2.00 0.57 -3.52
N SER A 64 1.09 1.46 -3.91
CA SER A 64 0.12 2.09 -3.01
C SER A 64 -0.89 1.10 -2.45
N GLN A 65 -1.29 0.08 -3.23
CA GLN A 65 -2.14 -1.01 -2.73
C GLN A 65 -1.40 -1.86 -1.69
N ALA A 66 -0.15 -2.24 -1.96
CA ALA A 66 0.67 -3.00 -1.02
C ALA A 66 0.91 -2.21 0.29
N LEU A 67 1.14 -0.89 0.17
CA LEU A 67 1.26 0.03 1.28
C LEU A 67 -0.01 0.05 2.16
N GLY A 68 -1.19 0.14 1.54
CA GLY A 68 -2.47 0.09 2.25
C GLY A 68 -2.69 -1.26 2.96
N ALA A 69 -2.36 -2.37 2.30
CA ALA A 69 -2.44 -3.70 2.89
C ALA A 69 -1.51 -3.85 4.10
N ALA A 70 -0.26 -3.38 4.00
CA ALA A 70 0.71 -3.42 5.10
C ALA A 70 0.24 -2.60 6.30
N LEU A 71 -0.35 -1.41 6.08
CA LEU A 71 -0.90 -0.59 7.16
C LEU A 71 -2.09 -1.29 7.85
N TYR A 72 -2.99 -1.88 7.08
CA TYR A 72 -4.15 -2.61 7.63
C TYR A 72 -3.71 -3.82 8.46
N GLN A 73 -2.72 -4.59 7.99
CA GLN A 73 -2.15 -5.71 8.73
C GLN A 73 -1.48 -5.26 10.04
N GLN A 74 -0.78 -4.11 10.02
CA GLN A 74 -0.19 -3.53 11.22
C GLN A 74 -1.26 -3.11 12.24
N GLN A 75 -2.39 -2.57 11.77
CA GLN A 75 -3.52 -2.20 12.64
C GLN A 75 -4.25 -3.42 13.21
N ALA A 76 -4.38 -4.49 12.43
CA ALA A 76 -4.98 -5.75 12.90
C ALA A 76 -4.10 -6.48 13.94
N SER A 77 -2.79 -6.27 13.89
CA SER A 77 -1.82 -6.87 14.82
C SER A 77 -1.58 -6.03 16.08
N ALA A 78 -2.11 -4.81 16.14
CA ALA A 78 -2.04 -3.98 17.35
C ALA A 78 -3.04 -4.53 18.39
N PRO A 79 -2.61 -4.83 19.64
CA PRO A 79 -3.53 -5.23 20.68
C PRO A 79 -4.56 -4.11 20.89
N THR A 80 -5.83 -4.43 20.69
CA THR A 80 -6.95 -3.59 21.11
C THR A 80 -6.87 -3.44 22.63
N ASP A 81 -6.38 -2.29 23.09
CA ASP A 81 -6.54 -1.85 24.47
C ASP A 81 -8.05 -1.56 24.69
N GLN A 82 -8.83 -2.61 24.90
CA GLN A 82 -10.22 -2.52 25.37
C GLN A 82 -10.20 -2.32 26.89
N PRO A 83 -10.76 -1.23 27.43
CA PRO A 83 -11.16 -1.22 28.83
C PRO A 83 -12.50 -1.94 28.95
N GLY A 84 -12.46 -3.20 29.39
CA GLY A 84 -13.51 -3.96 30.09
C GLY A 84 -14.97 -3.91 29.59
N GLY A 85 -15.50 -5.06 29.15
CA GLY A 85 -16.95 -5.27 29.00
C GLY A 85 -17.35 -6.65 28.46
N ASP A 86 -17.48 -7.62 29.37
CA ASP A 86 -18.32 -8.83 29.38
C ASP A 86 -19.12 -9.26 28.10
N GLN A 87 -18.57 -10.26 27.35
CA GLN A 87 -19.17 -11.48 26.73
C GLN A 87 -20.41 -11.42 25.75
N PRO A 88 -20.71 -12.43 24.85
CA PRO A 88 -19.95 -13.51 24.17
C PRO A 88 -20.03 -13.53 22.61
N ALA A 89 -19.15 -14.35 22.01
CA ALA A 89 -19.32 -15.19 20.81
C ALA A 89 -20.00 -14.63 19.53
N GLY A 90 -19.16 -14.43 18.52
CA GLY A 90 -19.53 -14.43 17.10
C GLY A 90 -18.28 -14.80 16.30
N GLU A 91 -18.12 -16.08 16.01
CA GLU A 91 -17.21 -16.59 14.97
C GLU A 91 -17.66 -16.02 13.61
N GLU A 92 -16.77 -15.27 12.96
CA GLU A 92 -16.71 -15.07 11.50
C GLU A 92 -15.31 -14.50 11.21
N ASP A 93 -14.32 -15.35 10.93
CA ASP A 93 -14.01 -15.93 9.63
C ASP A 93 -12.86 -15.15 8.94
N VAL A 94 -11.65 -15.62 9.23
CA VAL A 94 -10.61 -15.98 8.25
C VAL A 94 -10.18 -14.93 7.22
N VAL A 95 -8.93 -14.48 7.37
CA VAL A 95 -8.02 -14.37 6.23
C VAL A 95 -6.72 -15.08 6.61
N ASP A 96 -6.81 -16.41 6.65
CA ASP A 96 -5.65 -17.29 6.58
C ASP A 96 -5.13 -17.19 5.14
N ALA A 97 -4.05 -16.45 4.95
CA ALA A 97 -3.38 -16.38 3.67
C ALA A 97 -2.78 -17.77 3.40
N GLU A 98 -3.43 -18.54 2.52
CA GLU A 98 -2.86 -19.73 1.88
C GLU A 98 -1.45 -19.40 1.38
N ILE A 99 -0.43 -19.81 2.14
CA ILE A 99 0.86 -20.20 1.58
C ILE A 99 0.85 -21.72 1.55
N ILE A 100 0.39 -22.23 0.42
CA ILE A 100 0.57 -23.60 -0.02
C ILE A 100 1.99 -23.75 -0.58
N ASP A 101 2.61 -24.87 -0.23
CA ASP A 101 3.75 -25.56 -0.85
C ASP A 101 5.14 -24.94 -0.59
N GLU A 102 6.18 -25.67 -0.17
CA GLU A 102 6.55 -27.08 -0.22
C GLU A 102 7.51 -27.37 0.94
N ASP A 103 7.30 -28.41 1.76
CA ASP A 103 8.42 -29.26 2.18
C ASP A 103 8.01 -30.60 2.83
N GLU A 104 8.88 -31.57 2.63
CA GLU A 104 8.99 -32.87 3.30
C GLU A 104 8.11 -34.05 2.81
N GLN A 105 8.63 -34.62 1.73
CA GLN A 105 8.92 -36.06 1.60
C GLN A 105 9.10 -36.80 2.94
N LYS A 106 8.34 -37.89 3.15
CA LYS A 106 8.84 -39.21 3.60
C LYS A 106 7.80 -40.31 3.51
#